data_AF-A0A9X6GC91-F1
#
_entry.id   AF-A0A9X6GC91-F1
#
_cell.length_a   1.000
_cell.length_b   1.000
_cell.length_c   1.000
_cell.angle_alpha   90.00
_cell.angle_beta   90.00
_cell.angle_gamma   90.00
#
_symmetry.space_group_name_H-M   'P 1'
#
loop_
_entity.id
_entity.type
_entity.pdbx_description
1 polymer ?
#
loop_
_entity_poly.entity_id
_entity_poly.type
_entity_poly.pdbx_seq_one_letter_code
_entity_poly.pdbx_strand_id
1 'polypeptide(L)'
;MQVTDGTEVNIQGFHTHMETLKSIVDTLALSPFYDFLFDEEKQTATLRYEIHVKKKNGNRGVVEIIAILELKDGKILRCNELTRSLQSDDEFNTIGKINIKK
;
A
#
# COMPACT_ATOMS: atom_id res chain seq x y z
N MET A 1 6.76 1.25 11.23
CA MET A 1 6.07 -0.05 11.27
C MET A 1 4.93 -0.03 10.28
N GLN A 2 4.68 -1.11 9.54
CA GLN A 2 3.57 -1.17 8.58
C GLN A 2 2.62 -2.30 8.95
N VAL A 3 1.32 -2.03 8.92
CA VAL A 3 0.26 -3.02 9.03
C VAL A 3 -0.56 -2.95 7.75
N THR A 4 -0.64 -4.05 7.01
CA THR A 4 -1.46 -4.13 5.79
C THR A 4 -2.40 -5.31 5.89
N ASP A 5 -3.70 -5.07 5.76
CA ASP A 5 -4.74 -6.10 5.86
C ASP A 5 -4.58 -6.97 7.13
N GLY A 6 -4.19 -6.32 8.25
CA GLY A 6 -3.95 -6.97 9.54
C GLY A 6 -2.59 -7.67 9.69
N THR A 7 -1.75 -7.67 8.66
CA THR A 7 -0.40 -8.25 8.70
C THR A 7 0.63 -7.18 9.08
N GLU A 8 1.38 -7.39 10.17
CA GLU A 8 2.37 -6.42 10.65
C GLU A 8 3.80 -6.77 10.18
N VAL A 9 4.54 -5.75 9.75
CA VAL A 9 5.97 -5.85 9.45
C VAL A 9 6.77 -4.67 10.00
N ASN A 10 8.02 -4.99 10.36
CA ASN A 10 9.05 -4.00 10.65
C ASN A 10 9.71 -3.48 9.35
N ILE A 11 10.73 -2.63 9.49
CA ILE A 11 11.42 -2.01 8.35
C ILE A 11 12.04 -3.05 7.39
N GLN A 12 12.55 -4.17 7.92
CA GLN A 12 13.14 -5.23 7.10
C GLN A 12 12.08 -5.97 6.27
N GLY A 13 10.92 -6.27 6.89
CA GLY A 13 9.78 -6.85 6.19
C GLY A 13 9.21 -5.92 5.12
N PHE A 14 9.16 -4.62 5.41
CA PHE A 14 8.79 -3.60 4.44
C PHE A 14 9.74 -3.58 3.23
N HIS A 15 11.05 -3.55 3.45
CA HIS A 15 12.03 -3.62 2.36
C HIS A 15 11.86 -4.88 1.50
N THR A 16 11.68 -6.04 2.14
CA THR A 16 11.46 -7.32 1.44
C THR A 16 10.18 -7.30 0.60
N HIS A 17 9.10 -6.72 1.12
CA HIS A 17 7.86 -6.53 0.37
C HIS A 17 8.07 -5.62 -0.85
N MET A 18 8.77 -4.49 -0.68
CA MET A 18 9.08 -3.56 -1.77
C MET A 18 9.97 -4.19 -2.85
N GLU A 19 10.95 -5.03 -2.48
CA GLU A 19 11.75 -5.80 -3.42
C GLU A 19 10.89 -6.78 -4.22
N THR A 20 9.97 -7.47 -3.56
CA THR A 20 9.05 -8.40 -4.21
C THR A 20 8.16 -7.67 -5.21
N LEU A 21 7.59 -6.52 -4.84
CA LEU A 21 6.80 -5.69 -5.75
C LEU A 21 7.61 -5.25 -6.97
N LYS A 22 8.84 -4.75 -6.79
CA LYS A 22 9.73 -4.36 -7.90
C LYS A 22 10.10 -5.53 -8.82
N SER A 23 10.08 -6.76 -8.31
CA SER A 23 10.37 -7.95 -9.12
C SER A 23 9.24 -8.29 -10.09
N ILE A 24 7.97 -8.04 -9.71
CA ILE A 24 6.78 -8.43 -10.49
C ILE A 24 6.09 -7.27 -11.22
N VAL A 25 6.21 -6.05 -10.72
CA VAL A 25 5.59 -4.84 -11.27
C VAL A 25 6.54 -4.18 -12.28
N ASP A 26 5.97 -3.78 -13.42
CA ASP A 26 6.63 -2.96 -14.45
C ASP A 26 6.44 -1.48 -14.14
N THR A 27 5.19 -1.05 -13.94
CA THR A 27 4.86 0.34 -13.58
C THR A 27 3.78 0.41 -12.51
N LEU A 28 3.88 1.42 -11.66
CA LEU A 28 2.90 1.76 -10.63
C LEU A 28 2.59 3.25 -10.73
N ALA A 29 1.30 3.59 -10.82
CA ALA A 29 0.83 4.97 -10.81
C ALA A 29 -0.24 5.17 -9.74
N LEU A 30 -0.16 6.29 -9.02
CA LEU A 30 -1.12 6.68 -8.00
C LEU A 30 -2.21 7.55 -8.64
N SER A 31 -3.46 7.34 -8.26
CA SER A 31 -4.52 8.31 -8.49
C SER A 31 -4.29 9.56 -7.63
N PRO A 32 -5.02 10.66 -7.87
CA PRO A 32 -5.26 11.66 -6.83
C PRO A 32 -5.86 11.01 -5.57
N PHE A 33 -5.69 11.65 -4.41
CA PHE A 33 -6.42 11.24 -3.22
C PHE A 33 -7.90 11.58 -3.42
N TYR A 34 -8.75 10.55 -3.34
CA TYR A 34 -10.20 10.71 -3.37
C TYR A 34 -10.73 11.20 -2.03
N ASP A 35 -10.09 10.77 -0.95
CA ASP A 35 -10.36 11.25 0.40
C ASP A 35 -9.04 11.57 1.10
N PHE A 36 -9.01 12.69 1.82
CA PHE A 36 -7.88 13.15 2.60
C PHE A 36 -8.39 13.84 3.86
N LEU A 37 -7.95 13.35 5.02
CA LEU A 37 -8.19 13.97 6.31
C LEU A 37 -6.89 14.03 7.08
N PHE A 38 -6.58 15.19 7.67
CA PHE A 38 -5.44 15.35 8.55
C PHE A 38 -5.89 15.77 9.95
N ASP A 39 -5.51 14.99 10.96
CA ASP A 39 -5.68 15.30 12.37
C ASP A 39 -4.36 15.92 12.88
N GLU A 40 -4.34 17.23 13.07
CA GLU A 40 -3.15 17.96 13.51
C GLU A 40 -2.76 17.63 14.95
N GLU A 41 -3.72 17.37 15.84
CA GLU A 41 -3.43 17.06 17.24
C GLU A 41 -2.75 15.69 17.35
N LYS A 42 -3.25 14.70 16.60
CA LYS A 42 -2.67 13.35 16.58
C LYS A 42 -1.51 13.19 15.61
N GLN A 43 -1.26 14.17 14.74
CA GLN A 43 -0.33 14.08 13.61
C GLN A 43 -0.62 12.86 12.72
N THR A 44 -1.90 12.66 12.36
CA THR A 44 -2.35 11.49 11.60
C THR A 44 -3.03 11.89 10.30
N ALA A 45 -2.62 11.28 9.18
CA ALA A 45 -3.28 11.45 7.88
C ALA A 45 -4.07 10.20 7.50
N THR A 46 -5.33 10.35 7.11
CA THR A 46 -6.16 9.30 6.51
C THR A 46 -6.36 9.59 5.03
N LEU A 47 -6.05 8.61 4.18
CA LEU A 47 -6.02 8.73 2.73
C LEU A 47 -6.88 7.65 2.09
N ARG A 48 -7.61 7.98 1.03
CA ARG A 48 -8.15 6.99 0.07
C ARG A 48 -7.63 7.28 -1.33
N TYR A 49 -7.06 6.29 -1.99
CA TYR A 49 -6.57 6.39 -3.36
C TYR A 49 -6.53 5.03 -4.04
N GLU A 50 -6.30 5.06 -5.34
CA GLU A 50 -6.05 3.89 -6.16
C GLU A 50 -4.59 3.83 -6.58
N ILE A 51 -4.12 2.59 -6.71
CA ILE A 51 -2.88 2.26 -7.39
C ILE A 51 -3.23 1.53 -8.68
N HIS A 52 -2.77 2.07 -9.80
CA HIS A 52 -2.80 1.43 -11.11
C HIS A 52 -1.49 0.67 -11.32
N VAL A 53 -1.60 -0.64 -11.49
CA VAL A 53 -0.47 -1.55 -11.59
C VAL A 53 -0.41 -2.11 -13.00
N LYS A 54 0.79 -2.09 -13.60
CA LYS A 54 1.14 -2.92 -14.75
C LYS A 54 2.20 -3.90 -14.32
N LYS A 55 1.94 -5.20 -14.44
CA LYS A 55 2.91 -6.28 -14.17
C LYS A 55 3.82 -6.50 -15.38
N LYS A 56 4.98 -7.11 -15.15
CA LYS A 56 5.95 -7.44 -16.21
C LYS A 56 5.44 -8.46 -17.23
N ASN A 57 4.44 -9.27 -16.86
CA ASN A 57 3.75 -10.17 -17.78
C ASN A 57 2.72 -9.46 -18.68
N GLY A 58 2.55 -8.14 -18.54
CA GLY A 58 1.60 -7.33 -19.32
C GLY A 58 0.25 -7.09 -18.64
N ASN A 59 -0.08 -7.85 -17.58
CA ASN A 59 -1.37 -7.73 -16.89
C ASN A 59 -1.50 -6.38 -16.19
N ARG A 60 -2.71 -5.84 -16.17
CA ARG A 60 -3.02 -4.54 -15.55
C ARG A 60 -4.16 -4.70 -14.56
N GLY A 61 -4.10 -3.93 -13.49
CA GLY A 61 -5.12 -3.94 -12.45
C GLY A 61 -5.11 -2.67 -11.63
N VAL A 62 -6.18 -2.50 -10.86
CA VAL A 62 -6.36 -1.38 -9.94
C VAL A 62 -6.58 -1.94 -8.54
N VAL A 63 -5.89 -1.34 -7.57
CA VAL A 63 -6.04 -1.65 -6.15
C VAL A 63 -6.45 -0.38 -5.42
N GLU A 64 -7.59 -0.41 -4.74
CA GLU A 64 -8.00 0.65 -3.84
C GLU A 64 -7.30 0.48 -2.49
N ILE A 65 -6.86 1.61 -1.92
CA ILE A 65 -6.15 1.68 -0.65
C ILE A 65 -6.81 2.72 0.24
N ILE A 66 -7.05 2.33 1.50
CA ILE A 66 -7.32 3.25 2.59
C ILE A 66 -6.15 3.15 3.57
N ALA A 67 -5.43 4.25 3.77
CA ALA A 67 -4.24 4.28 4.62
C ALA A 67 -4.40 5.31 5.75
N ILE A 68 -3.94 4.94 6.95
CA ILE A 68 -3.80 5.81 8.12
C ILE A 68 -2.30 5.90 8.42
N LEU A 69 -1.75 7.10 8.29
CA LEU A 69 -0.34 7.40 8.50
C LEU A 69 -0.16 8.19 9.79
N GLU A 70 0.61 7.64 10.73
CA GLU A 70 1.08 8.38 11.91
C GLU A 70 2.39 9.09 11.55
N LEU A 71 2.42 10.40 11.73
CA LEU A 71 3.56 11.26 11.38
C LEU A 71 4.28 11.77 12.63
N LYS A 72 5.60 11.92 12.51
CA LYS A 72 6.41 12.62 13.49
C LYS A 72 7.55 13.33 12.78
N ASP A 73 7.71 14.63 13.02
CA ASP A 73 8.77 15.46 12.42
C ASP A 73 8.83 15.34 10.88
N GLY A 74 7.65 15.30 10.23
CA GLY A 74 7.51 15.15 8.78
C GLY A 74 7.84 13.75 8.23
N LYS A 75 8.03 12.75 9.09
CA LYS A 75 8.31 11.36 8.70
C LYS A 75 7.15 10.45 9.08
N ILE A 76 6.94 9.40 8.27
CA ILE A 76 5.99 8.34 8.58
C ILE A 76 6.60 7.42 9.64
N LEU A 77 5.97 7.39 10.82
CA LEU A 77 6.34 6.49 11.92
C LEU A 77 5.63 5.13 11.75
N ARG A 78 4.34 5.19 11.37
CA ARG A 78 3.49 4.03 11.16
C ARG A 78 2.59 4.22 9.96
N CYS A 79 2.38 3.13 9.21
CA CYS A 79 1.34 3.03 8.20
C CYS A 79 0.42 1.88 8.59
N ASN A 80 -0.89 2.13 8.62
CA ASN A 80 -1.92 1.11 8.70
C ASN A 80 -2.81 1.22 7.47
N GLU A 81 -2.83 0.20 6.63
CA GLU A 81 -3.55 0.24 5.36
C GLU A 81 -4.46 -0.98 5.17
N LEU A 82 -5.56 -0.73 4.48
CA LEU A 82 -6.45 -1.74 3.93
C LEU A 82 -6.37 -1.67 2.41
N THR A 83 -6.25 -2.84 1.79
CA THR A 83 -6.10 -2.95 0.34
C THR A 83 -7.20 -3.81 -0.26
N ARG A 84 -7.67 -3.42 -1.44
CA ARG A 84 -8.70 -4.18 -2.16
C ARG A 84 -8.44 -4.12 -3.66
N SER A 85 -8.25 -5.29 -4.29
CA SER A 85 -8.29 -5.37 -5.74
C SER A 85 -9.68 -4.99 -6.25
N LEU A 86 -9.72 -4.12 -7.27
CA LEU A 86 -10.95 -3.79 -7.99
C LEU A 86 -11.15 -4.68 -9.23
N GLN A 87 -10.27 -5.66 -9.44
CA GLN A 87 -10.43 -6.65 -10.50
C GLN A 87 -11.40 -7.76 -10.07
N SER A 88 -12.04 -8.39 -11.06
CA SER A 88 -12.95 -9.51 -10.83
C SER A 88 -12.26 -10.82 -10.47
N ASP A 89 -10.94 -10.91 -10.69
CA ASP A 89 -10.11 -12.04 -10.31
C ASP A 89 -9.17 -11.71 -9.14
N ASP A 90 -8.62 -12.75 -8.53
CA ASP A 90 -7.73 -12.62 -7.37
C ASP A 90 -6.29 -12.21 -7.76
N GLU A 91 -6.03 -11.92 -9.04
CA GLU A 91 -4.66 -11.80 -9.55
C GLU A 91 -3.91 -10.60 -8.94
N PHE A 92 -4.62 -9.56 -8.52
CA PHE A 92 -4.05 -8.34 -7.93
C PHE A 92 -4.19 -8.27 -6.41
N ASN A 93 -4.86 -9.24 -5.78
CA ASN A 93 -4.98 -9.31 -4.31
C ASN A 93 -3.62 -9.46 -3.61
N THR A 94 -2.60 -9.93 -4.32
CA THR A 94 -1.24 -10.09 -3.80
C THR A 94 -0.38 -8.83 -3.90
N ILE A 95 -0.85 -7.78 -4.59
CA ILE A 95 -0.11 -6.52 -4.68
C ILE A 95 -0.19 -5.76 -3.36
N GLY A 96 -1.38 -5.68 -2.77
CA GLY A 96 -1.57 -5.03 -1.48
C GLY A 96 -1.11 -5.88 -0.30
N LYS A 97 -1.15 -7.21 -0.41
CA LYS A 97 -0.76 -8.10 0.70
C LYS A 97 0.76 -8.11 0.93
N ILE A 98 1.17 -7.97 2.19
CA ILE A 98 2.58 -8.08 2.56
C ILE A 98 3.08 -9.51 2.30
N ASN A 99 4.17 -9.61 1.55
CA ASN A 99 4.87 -10.87 1.29
C ASN A 99 5.86 -11.12 2.43
N ILE A 100 5.46 -11.94 3.41
CA ILE A 100 6.37 -12.42 4.45
C ILE A 100 7.13 -13.62 3.88
N LYS A 101 8.46 -13.51 3.70
CA LYS A 101 9.29 -14.71 3.62
C LYS A 101 9.27 -15.37 5.00
N LYS A 102 8.66 -16.55 5.09
CA LYS A 102 8.83 -17.44 6.24
C LYS A 102 10.27 -17.94 6.31
#